data_AF-A0A8R7PFL5-F1
#
_entry.id   AF-A0A8R7PFL5-F1
#
_cell.length_a   1.000
_cell.length_b   1.000
_cell.length_c   1.000
_cell.angle_alpha   90.00
_cell.angle_beta   90.00
_cell.angle_gamma   90.00
#
_symmetry.space_group_name_H-M   'P 1'
#
loop_
_entity.id
_entity.type
_entity.pdbx_description
1 polymer ?
#
loop_
_entity_poly.entity_id
_entity_poly.type
_entity_poly.pdbx_seq_one_letter_code
_entity_poly.pdbx_strand_id
1 'polypeptide(L)'
;MDPEAVRRTLEPTASAADISGSTPYDSFVISGVRLEAAEHGRVLCSFVVTPRIASPQGYLLSGVTATLADQLGSAVFFSSGVGTSGVSLEISVSYVDTAAVGIGACWVQNGS
;
A
#
# COMPACT_ATOMS: atom_id res chain seq x y z
N MET A 1 -16.82 -3.22 -11.54
CA MET A 1 -15.75 -2.91 -10.57
C MET A 1 -16.36 -3.03 -9.18
N ASP A 2 -15.79 -3.87 -8.32
CA ASP A 2 -16.24 -4.02 -6.92
C ASP A 2 -15.26 -3.29 -6.00
N PRO A 3 -15.55 -2.05 -5.55
CA PRO A 3 -14.67 -1.29 -4.67
C PRO A 3 -14.44 -2.00 -3.32
N GLU A 4 -15.37 -2.85 -2.90
CA GLU A 4 -15.23 -3.63 -1.67
C GLU A 4 -14.16 -4.73 -1.79
N ALA A 5 -13.87 -5.24 -2.99
CA ALA A 5 -12.77 -6.17 -3.21
C ALA A 5 -11.40 -5.51 -2.95
N VAL A 6 -11.25 -4.23 -3.34
CA VAL A 6 -10.03 -3.44 -3.06
C VAL A 6 -9.96 -3.05 -1.58
N ARG A 7 -11.10 -2.73 -0.95
CA ARG A 7 -11.12 -2.49 0.51
C ARG A 7 -10.69 -3.73 1.28
N ARG A 8 -11.16 -4.92 0.93
CA ARG A 8 -10.78 -6.17 1.64
C ARG A 8 -9.28 -6.46 1.61
N THR A 9 -8.56 -6.01 0.59
CA THR A 9 -7.10 -6.11 0.52
C THR A 9 -6.38 -5.07 1.37
N LEU A 10 -7.06 -3.97 1.74
CA LEU A 10 -6.49 -2.82 2.45
C LEU A 10 -7.00 -2.66 3.89
N GLU A 11 -8.11 -3.30 4.24
CA GLU A 11 -8.68 -3.30 5.59
C GLU A 11 -7.90 -4.29 6.48
N PRO A 12 -7.34 -3.86 7.63
CA PRO A 12 -6.64 -4.73 8.58
C PRO A 12 -7.55 -5.71 9.35
N THR A 13 -8.58 -6.28 8.72
CA THR A 13 -9.45 -7.31 9.32
C THR A 13 -9.33 -8.67 8.60
N ALA A 14 -8.30 -8.83 7.77
CA ALA A 14 -7.79 -10.15 7.44
C ALA A 14 -6.71 -10.48 8.47
N SER A 15 -6.87 -11.60 9.17
CA SER A 15 -5.72 -12.29 9.76
C SER A 15 -4.62 -12.35 8.70
N ALA A 16 -3.36 -12.16 9.07
CA ALA A 16 -2.20 -12.32 8.17
C ALA A 16 -2.21 -13.67 7.40
N ALA A 17 -3.09 -14.60 7.77
CA ALA A 17 -3.38 -15.85 7.09
C ALA A 17 -4.18 -15.74 5.77
N ASP A 18 -5.00 -14.69 5.54
CA ASP A 18 -5.89 -14.64 4.36
C ASP A 18 -5.26 -13.90 3.16
N ILE A 19 -4.16 -13.19 3.37
CA ILE A 19 -3.25 -12.74 2.31
C ILE A 19 -2.15 -13.80 2.23
N SER A 20 -2.35 -14.80 1.37
CA SER A 20 -1.38 -15.88 1.13
C SER A 20 -0.06 -15.30 0.56
N GLY A 21 0.79 -14.77 1.44
CA GLY A 21 2.05 -14.10 1.11
C GLY A 21 2.47 -12.96 2.04
N SER A 22 1.60 -12.45 2.93
CA SER A 22 1.94 -11.31 3.81
C SER A 22 2.90 -11.75 4.92
N THR A 23 4.06 -11.13 4.99
CA THR A 23 4.93 -11.20 6.15
C THR A 23 4.41 -10.29 7.27
N PRO A 24 4.86 -10.48 8.54
CA PRO A 24 4.53 -9.54 9.62
C PRO A 24 4.95 -8.09 9.32
N TYR A 25 5.96 -7.91 8.45
CA TYR A 25 6.43 -6.60 8.02
C TYR A 25 5.42 -5.89 7.09
N ASP A 26 4.79 -6.63 6.18
CA ASP A 26 3.83 -6.04 5.24
C ASP A 26 2.60 -5.53 5.97
N SER A 27 2.07 -6.34 6.90
CA SER A 27 0.99 -5.94 7.80
C SER A 27 1.37 -4.71 8.64
N PHE A 28 2.62 -4.64 9.11
CA PHE A 28 3.13 -3.49 9.82
C PHE A 28 3.14 -2.21 8.96
N VAL A 29 3.48 -2.32 7.68
CA VAL A 29 3.56 -1.20 6.74
C VAL A 29 2.18 -0.70 6.31
N ILE A 30 1.27 -1.60 5.93
CA ILE A 30 -0.07 -1.23 5.43
C ILE A 30 -1.04 -0.83 6.55
N SER A 31 -0.70 -1.12 7.81
CA SER A 31 -1.50 -0.74 8.97
C SER A 31 -1.65 0.78 9.08
N GLY A 32 -2.90 1.25 8.93
CA GLY A 32 -3.24 2.67 8.97
C GLY A 32 -3.33 3.33 7.59
N VAL A 33 -3.06 2.59 6.52
CA VAL A 33 -3.41 3.00 5.15
C VAL A 33 -4.92 2.96 4.98
N ARG A 34 -5.48 3.98 4.33
CA ARG A 34 -6.91 4.11 4.04
C ARG A 34 -7.11 4.15 2.54
N LEU A 35 -8.05 3.37 2.03
CA LEU A 35 -8.51 3.50 0.64
C LEU A 35 -9.42 4.72 0.53
N GLU A 36 -9.03 5.68 -0.31
CA GLU A 36 -9.82 6.88 -0.60
C GLU A 36 -10.67 6.70 -1.86
N ALA A 37 -10.10 6.08 -2.89
CA ALA A 37 -10.82 5.77 -4.14
C ALA A 37 -10.22 4.56 -4.83
N ALA A 38 -11.07 3.79 -5.52
CA ALA A 38 -10.65 2.74 -6.44
C ALA A 38 -11.37 2.94 -7.77
N GLU A 39 -10.60 3.00 -8.84
CA GLU A 39 -11.03 3.11 -10.23
C GLU A 39 -10.43 1.95 -11.03
N HIS A 40 -10.84 1.76 -12.28
CA HIS A 40 -10.34 0.63 -13.07
C HIS A 40 -8.85 0.79 -13.34
N GLY A 41 -8.03 -0.10 -12.78
CA GLY A 41 -6.58 -0.01 -12.87
C GLY A 41 -5.97 1.12 -12.05
N ARG A 42 -6.67 1.67 -11.06
CA ARG A 42 -6.15 2.76 -10.23
C ARG A 42 -6.66 2.69 -8.80
N VAL A 43 -5.76 2.90 -7.86
CA VAL A 43 -6.06 2.91 -6.42
C VAL A 43 -5.46 4.17 -5.80
N LEU A 44 -6.27 4.88 -5.01
CA LEU A 44 -5.90 6.07 -4.26
C LEU A 44 -5.99 5.75 -2.78
N CYS A 45 -4.88 5.87 -2.06
CA CYS A 45 -4.82 5.66 -0.62
C CYS A 45 -4.28 6.90 0.10
N SER A 46 -4.52 6.96 1.40
CA SER A 46 -3.89 7.94 2.29
C SER A 46 -3.34 7.25 3.53
N PHE A 47 -2.30 7.85 4.14
CA PHE A 47 -1.75 7.41 5.42
C PHE A 47 -1.06 8.57 6.12
N VAL A 48 -0.80 8.44 7.42
CA VAL A 48 0.00 9.41 8.17
C VAL A 48 1.36 8.80 8.46
N VAL A 49 2.43 9.56 8.23
CA VAL A 49 3.78 9.15 8.63
C VAL A 49 3.85 9.13 10.15
N THR A 50 3.88 7.94 10.74
CA THR A 50 3.97 7.76 12.19
C THR A 50 5.40 7.38 12.59
N PRO A 51 5.81 7.62 13.86
CA PRO A 51 7.17 7.30 14.32
C PRO A 51 7.59 5.84 14.05
N ARG A 52 6.64 4.90 14.02
CA ARG A 52 6.91 3.48 13.76
C ARG A 52 7.45 3.21 12.34
N ILE A 53 7.03 3.99 11.34
CA ILE A 53 7.44 3.84 9.94
C ILE A 53 8.48 4.89 9.51
N ALA A 54 9.01 5.64 10.47
CA ALA A 54 9.98 6.70 10.23
C ALA A 54 11.38 6.32 10.69
N SER A 55 12.38 6.93 10.08
CA SER A 55 13.77 6.90 10.50
C SER A 55 13.94 7.66 11.83
N PRO A 56 15.09 7.50 12.53
CA PRO A 56 15.40 8.29 13.70
C PRO A 56 15.40 9.82 13.45
N GLN A 57 15.60 10.25 12.21
CA GLN A 57 15.54 11.65 11.78
C GLN A 57 14.10 12.14 11.57
N GLY A 58 13.09 11.28 11.69
CA GLY A 58 11.68 11.63 11.58
C GLY A 58 11.12 11.63 10.15
N TYR A 59 11.76 10.91 9.22
CA TYR A 59 11.29 10.80 7.83
C TYR A 59 10.87 9.39 7.49
N LEU A 60 9.88 9.23 6.61
CA LEU A 60 9.43 7.92 6.13
C LEU A 60 10.60 7.05 5.65
N LEU A 61 10.66 5.80 6.13
CA LEU A 61 11.67 4.84 5.72
C LEU A 61 11.47 4.45 4.25
N SER A 62 12.55 4.40 3.48
CA SER A 62 12.53 3.99 2.07
C SER A 62 11.94 2.58 1.87
N GLY A 63 12.25 1.64 2.78
CA GLY A 63 11.68 0.30 2.75
C GLY A 63 10.15 0.28 2.88
N VAL A 64 9.58 1.20 3.65
CA VAL A 64 8.12 1.33 3.79
C VAL A 64 7.51 1.79 2.46
N THR A 65 8.17 2.73 1.76
CA THR A 65 7.77 3.13 0.41
C THR A 65 7.86 1.97 -0.57
N ALA A 66 8.92 1.18 -0.57
CA ALA A 66 9.04 0.03 -1.47
C ALA A 66 7.93 -1.01 -1.21
N THR A 67 7.64 -1.32 0.06
CA THR A 67 6.58 -2.28 0.43
C THR A 67 5.19 -1.77 0.11
N LEU A 68 4.90 -0.48 0.31
CA LEU A 68 3.62 0.07 -0.10
C LEU A 68 3.46 0.06 -1.64
N ALA A 69 4.53 0.27 -2.42
CA ALA A 69 4.48 0.14 -3.88
C ALA A 69 4.15 -1.31 -4.31
N ASP A 70 4.75 -2.29 -3.64
CA ASP A 70 4.48 -3.72 -3.84
C ASP A 70 3.01 -4.07 -3.52
N GLN A 71 2.58 -3.81 -2.29
CA GLN A 71 1.28 -4.21 -1.78
C GLN A 71 0.13 -3.47 -2.46
N LEU A 72 0.27 -2.15 -2.69
CA LEU A 72 -0.75 -1.38 -3.40
C LEU A 72 -0.74 -1.70 -4.90
N GLY A 73 0.41 -2.03 -5.48
CA GLY A 73 0.51 -2.50 -6.87
C GLY A 73 -0.26 -3.80 -7.09
N SER A 74 -0.12 -4.74 -6.16
CA SER A 74 -0.93 -5.97 -6.11
C SER A 74 -2.44 -5.66 -5.99
N ALA A 75 -2.83 -4.71 -5.14
CA ALA A 75 -4.24 -4.34 -4.95
C ALA A 75 -4.92 -3.80 -6.22
N VAL A 76 -4.15 -3.18 -7.14
CA VAL A 76 -4.70 -2.66 -8.41
C VAL A 76 -5.33 -3.76 -9.25
N PHE A 77 -4.83 -5.00 -9.23
CA PHE A 77 -5.40 -6.10 -10.03
C PHE A 77 -6.88 -6.33 -9.70
N PHE A 78 -7.26 -6.23 -8.42
CA PHE A 78 -8.64 -6.32 -7.98
C PHE A 78 -9.49 -5.15 -8.48
N SER A 79 -8.91 -3.94 -8.58
CA SER A 79 -9.59 -2.77 -9.16
C SER A 79 -9.89 -2.94 -10.66
N SER A 80 -9.05 -3.69 -11.36
CA SER A 80 -9.22 -4.03 -12.78
C SER A 80 -10.23 -5.16 -13.01
N GLY A 81 -10.81 -5.75 -11.96
CA GLY A 81 -11.73 -6.88 -12.06
C GLY A 81 -11.04 -8.24 -12.24
N VAL A 82 -9.72 -8.30 -12.05
CA VAL A 82 -8.97 -9.55 -11.98
C VAL A 82 -9.19 -10.15 -10.59
N GLY A 83 -9.70 -11.38 -10.54
CA GLY A 83 -10.04 -12.06 -9.27
C GLY A 83 -8.84 -12.55 -8.45
N THR A 84 -7.61 -12.26 -8.90
CA THR A 84 -6.36 -12.72 -8.29
C THR A 84 -5.33 -11.59 -8.29
N SER A 85 -4.54 -11.52 -7.23
CA SER A 85 -3.33 -10.69 -7.19
C SER A 85 -2.26 -11.21 -8.16
N GLY A 86 -1.41 -10.31 -8.66
CA GLY A 86 -0.12 -10.66 -9.25
C GLY A 86 0.97 -10.92 -8.21
N VAL A 87 2.15 -11.31 -8.68
CA VAL A 87 3.40 -11.33 -7.90
C VAL A 87 4.37 -10.31 -8.50
N SER A 88 5.13 -9.63 -7.65
CA SER A 88 6.10 -8.64 -8.11
C SER A 88 7.32 -9.31 -8.73
N LEU A 89 7.64 -8.87 -9.95
CA LEU A 89 8.82 -9.32 -10.69
C LEU A 89 9.96 -8.29 -10.62
N GLU A 90 9.61 -7.01 -10.65
CA GLU A 90 10.52 -5.88 -10.58
C GLU A 90 9.84 -4.71 -9.86
N ILE A 91 10.57 -4.02 -8.99
CA ILE A 91 10.13 -2.78 -8.35
C ILE A 91 11.27 -1.78 -8.47
N SER A 92 10.97 -0.61 -9.05
CA SER A 92 11.89 0.52 -9.15
C SER A 92 11.28 1.74 -8.47
N VAL A 93 12.01 2.34 -7.53
CA VAL A 93 11.52 3.48 -6.73
C VAL A 93 12.52 4.64 -6.85
N SER A 94 11.99 5.82 -7.20
CA SER A 94 12.74 7.07 -7.20
C SER A 94 12.25 7.98 -6.08
N TYR A 95 13.17 8.39 -5.19
CA TYR A 95 12.86 9.25 -4.03
C TYR A 95 13.13 10.71 -4.39
N VAL A 96 12.05 11.50 -4.52
CA VAL A 96 12.12 12.91 -4.94
C VAL A 96 12.08 13.88 -3.76
N ASP A 97 11.37 13.52 -2.69
CA ASP A 97 11.27 14.31 -1.46
C ASP A 97 11.05 13.40 -0.25
N THR A 98 11.19 13.98 0.95
CA THR A 98 11.00 13.30 2.23
C THR A 98 9.62 13.59 2.81
N ALA A 99 9.00 12.60 3.44
CA ALA A 99 7.75 12.76 4.17
C ALA A 99 8.04 12.71 5.68
N ALA A 100 7.83 13.83 6.37
CA ALA A 100 8.09 13.94 7.81
C ALA A 100 6.95 13.33 8.66
N VAL A 101 7.29 12.90 9.86
CA VAL A 101 6.30 12.42 10.86
C VAL A 101 5.20 13.46 11.08
N GLY A 102 3.95 12.98 11.14
CA GLY A 102 2.75 13.80 11.34
C GLY A 102 2.14 14.33 10.04
N ILE A 103 2.84 14.23 8.91
CA ILE A 103 2.29 14.62 7.61
C ILE A 103 1.38 13.50 7.07
N GLY A 104 0.20 13.91 6.60
CA GLY A 104 -0.68 13.07 5.80
C GLY A 104 -0.15 12.96 4.37
N ALA A 105 0.15 11.74 3.95
CA ALA A 105 0.61 11.42 2.61
C ALA A 105 -0.53 10.80 1.81
N CYS A 106 -0.57 11.12 0.52
CA CYS A 106 -1.50 10.53 -0.44
C CYS A 106 -0.72 9.66 -1.42
N TRP A 107 -1.20 8.44 -1.63
CA TRP A 107 -0.61 7.45 -2.51
C TRP A 107 -1.52 7.19 -3.70
N VAL A 108 -1.01 7.40 -4.92
CA VAL A 108 -1.69 6.99 -6.14
C VAL A 108 -0.92 5.81 -6.75
N GLN A 109 -1.60 4.67 -6.93
CA GLN A 109 -1.05 3.53 -7.64
C GLN A 109 -1.88 3.28 -8.90
N ASN A 110 -1.23 3.25 -10.05
CA ASN A 110 -1.85 2.88 -11.32
C ASN A 110 -1.38 1.48 -11.73
N GLY A 111 -2.25 0.78 -12.45
CA GLY A 111 -1.99 -0.49 -13.10
C GLY A 111 -1.57 -0.24 -14.53
N SER A 112 -0.65 -1.08 -15.00
CA SER A 112 -0.22 -1.12 -16.39
C SER A 112 -1.21 -1.87 -17.27
#